data_AF-A0A971J989-F1
#
_entry.id   AF-A0A971J989-F1
#
_cell.length_a   1.000
_cell.length_b   1.000
_cell.length_c   1.000
_cell.angle_alpha   90.00
_cell.angle_beta   90.00
_cell.angle_gamma   90.00
#
_symmetry.space_group_name_H-M   'P 1'
#
loop_
_entity.id
_entity.type
_entity.pdbx_description
1 polymer ?
#
loop_
_entity_poly.entity_id
_entity_poly.type
_entity_poly.pdbx_seq_one_letter_code
_entity_poly.pdbx_strand_id
1 'polypeptide(L)'
;MPIKKPVIILFLGLVLFISGLSMTPPKDNNGIGTGDSTISPSPSAISTSAPEDTPTITPSPDIATITPTPTPTPTSKTLKELKVSFIDVGQADSILIQAPTGESMLIDAGNNDDSNLVVSYLKKQGIEKLDVVIGTHPHEDHIGGLDAVINAFDIGQIYMPKVSHTTITYEDVLTAIKNKGLKAKAPSPGTTFYLGDAKCNVLAPNSSSYEDLNNYSIVIKLEYGNTSFLFAGDAEDVSEKEMLNKKYNLDADVLKVGHHGSSSSTTAEFLSSVSPKYAVIMVGKDNNYGHPHKEVMDRLKSKKIPVYRTDESGTIVCTTDGKTITFNVSAGSYTSGEKTEQSTPTPKSSSGASGDRIVYYMKNGKSYHYSKNCSTLSRSKNILEGKLSDVIKMGKDDPCNVCVR
;
A
#
# COMPACT_ATOMS: atom_id res chain seq x y z
N MET A 1 14.00 33.21 55.06
CA MET A 1 12.81 33.65 54.29
C MET A 1 12.65 32.73 53.09
N PRO A 2 11.55 31.96 52.97
CA PRO A 2 11.34 31.10 51.81
C PRO A 2 10.73 31.90 50.65
N ILE A 3 11.34 31.76 49.48
CA ILE A 3 10.91 32.40 48.22
C ILE A 3 9.77 31.57 47.62
N LYS A 4 8.62 32.20 47.40
CA LYS A 4 7.41 31.62 46.80
C LYS A 4 7.63 31.32 45.31
N LYS A 5 7.21 30.13 44.86
CA LYS A 5 7.06 29.79 43.43
C LYS A 5 5.78 30.42 42.87
N PRO A 6 5.74 30.87 41.61
CA PRO A 6 4.52 31.38 41.00
C PRO A 6 3.65 30.23 40.49
N VAL A 7 2.33 30.36 40.72
CA VAL A 7 1.28 29.52 40.16
C VAL A 7 0.87 30.15 38.82
N ILE A 8 1.01 29.41 37.73
CA ILE A 8 0.49 29.79 36.42
C ILE A 8 -0.91 29.18 36.26
N ILE A 9 -1.91 30.04 36.16
CA ILE A 9 -3.32 29.70 35.91
C ILE A 9 -3.49 29.57 34.39
N LEU A 10 -3.86 28.38 33.93
CA LEU A 10 -4.16 28.09 32.52
C LEU A 10 -5.65 28.35 32.27
N PHE A 11 -6.00 29.38 31.49
CA PHE A 11 -7.36 29.60 31.00
C PHE A 11 -7.62 28.72 29.77
N LEU A 12 -8.53 27.76 29.91
CA LEU A 12 -9.05 26.96 28.79
C LEU A 12 -10.22 27.72 28.14
N GLY A 13 -9.98 28.35 26.99
CA GLY A 13 -11.03 28.95 26.16
C GLY A 13 -11.69 27.91 25.27
N LEU A 14 -12.96 27.58 25.57
CA LEU A 14 -13.82 26.72 24.76
C LEU A 14 -14.39 27.54 23.57
N VAL A 15 -13.98 27.22 22.35
CA VAL A 15 -14.56 27.78 21.12
C VAL A 15 -15.57 26.79 20.56
N LEU A 16 -16.87 27.11 20.67
CA LEU A 16 -17.97 26.40 20.02
C LEU A 16 -18.09 26.88 18.56
N PHE A 17 -17.84 25.98 17.60
CA PHE A 17 -18.19 26.17 16.19
C PHE A 17 -19.64 25.71 15.97
N ILE A 18 -20.50 26.65 15.54
CA ILE A 18 -21.87 26.37 15.11
C ILE A 18 -21.85 26.27 13.59
N SER A 19 -22.02 25.07 13.04
CA SER A 19 -22.21 24.83 11.61
C SER A 19 -23.70 24.88 11.26
N GLY A 20 -24.11 25.89 10.49
CA GLY A 20 -25.45 25.96 9.89
C GLY A 20 -25.51 25.10 8.62
N LEU A 21 -26.35 24.07 8.61
CA LEU A 21 -26.80 23.39 7.41
C LEU A 21 -27.97 24.17 6.79
N SER A 22 -27.93 24.39 5.47
CA SER A 22 -29.11 24.70 4.67
C SER A 22 -29.28 23.58 3.65
N MET A 23 -30.38 22.84 3.76
CA MET A 23 -30.83 21.84 2.79
C MET A 23 -31.94 22.45 1.94
N THR A 24 -31.85 22.30 0.62
CA THR A 24 -32.98 22.50 -0.30
C THR A 24 -33.37 21.17 -0.94
N PRO A 25 -34.67 20.86 -1.10
CA PRO A 25 -35.14 19.58 -1.64
C PRO A 25 -35.24 19.57 -3.18
N PRO A 26 -35.28 18.39 -3.82
CA PRO A 26 -35.41 18.26 -5.26
C PRO A 26 -36.86 18.45 -5.73
N LYS A 27 -37.03 18.91 -6.98
CA LYS A 27 -38.31 18.96 -7.68
C LYS A 27 -38.49 17.69 -8.51
N ASP A 28 -39.54 16.96 -8.21
CA ASP A 28 -40.14 15.96 -9.10
C ASP A 28 -40.86 16.65 -10.25
N ASN A 29 -40.82 16.05 -11.45
CA ASN A 29 -41.96 16.15 -12.35
C ASN A 29 -42.07 14.88 -13.23
N ASN A 30 -43.11 14.11 -12.94
CA ASN A 30 -43.64 13.03 -13.76
C ASN A 30 -44.43 13.60 -14.93
N GLY A 31 -44.37 12.93 -16.09
CA GLY A 31 -45.21 13.24 -17.24
C GLY A 31 -45.08 12.20 -18.35
N ILE A 32 -45.68 11.03 -18.13
CA ILE A 32 -45.88 9.95 -19.11
C ILE A 32 -47.02 10.33 -20.07
N GLY A 33 -46.85 10.05 -21.36
CA GLY A 33 -47.91 10.15 -22.37
C GLY A 33 -47.53 9.52 -23.71
N THR A 34 -47.69 8.20 -23.79
CA THR A 34 -48.19 7.38 -24.94
C THR A 34 -47.84 7.81 -26.37
N GLY A 35 -47.07 7.01 -27.13
CA GLY A 35 -47.59 6.11 -28.19
C GLY A 35 -47.74 6.89 -29.51
N ASP A 36 -47.22 6.51 -30.67
CA ASP A 36 -47.19 5.22 -31.34
C ASP A 36 -46.47 5.44 -32.70
N SER A 37 -45.81 4.39 -33.24
CA SER A 37 -45.63 4.07 -34.68
C SER A 37 -45.14 5.15 -35.69
N THR A 38 -44.24 4.95 -36.66
CA THR A 38 -43.74 3.79 -37.41
C THR A 38 -42.88 4.32 -38.59
N ILE A 39 -41.94 3.51 -39.08
CA ILE A 39 -41.55 3.32 -40.50
C ILE A 39 -40.70 4.42 -41.21
N SER A 40 -39.43 4.04 -41.48
CA SER A 40 -38.64 4.40 -42.67
C SER A 40 -39.25 3.76 -43.92
N PRO A 41 -39.16 4.32 -45.14
CA PRO A 41 -37.91 4.20 -45.92
C PRO A 41 -37.60 5.33 -46.95
N SER A 42 -36.37 5.28 -47.47
CA SER A 42 -35.88 5.82 -48.77
C SER A 42 -36.73 5.34 -49.98
N PRO A 43 -36.56 5.74 -51.28
CA PRO A 43 -35.43 6.45 -51.94
C PRO A 43 -35.78 7.40 -53.14
N SER A 44 -34.73 7.84 -53.86
CA SER A 44 -34.65 8.09 -55.33
C SER A 44 -34.71 9.52 -55.91
N ALA A 45 -33.53 10.00 -56.32
CA ALA A 45 -33.03 10.40 -57.66
C ALA A 45 -33.82 11.34 -58.64
N ILE A 46 -33.01 12.10 -59.41
CA ILE A 46 -33.10 12.59 -60.83
C ILE A 46 -32.77 14.11 -60.91
N SER A 47 -31.60 14.51 -61.47
CA SER A 47 -31.31 14.97 -62.86
C SER A 47 -32.04 16.29 -63.22
N THR A 48 -31.44 17.38 -63.72
CA THR A 48 -30.70 17.57 -64.99
C THR A 48 -30.07 18.98 -65.11
N SER A 49 -29.04 19.08 -65.98
CA SER A 49 -28.69 20.17 -66.94
C SER A 49 -28.10 21.54 -66.53
N ALA A 50 -26.96 21.84 -67.18
CA ALA A 50 -26.18 23.09 -67.31
C ALA A 50 -26.87 24.13 -68.27
N PRO A 51 -26.33 25.32 -68.67
CA PRO A 51 -24.91 25.74 -68.75
C PRO A 51 -24.52 27.21 -68.40
N GLU A 52 -23.19 27.43 -68.45
CA GLU A 52 -22.36 28.62 -68.80
C GLU A 52 -22.63 30.02 -68.20
N ASP A 53 -21.60 30.57 -67.51
CA ASP A 53 -20.81 31.67 -68.08
C ASP A 53 -19.48 31.88 -67.32
N THR A 54 -18.43 32.21 -68.07
CA THR A 54 -17.04 32.37 -67.61
C THR A 54 -16.75 33.86 -67.33
N PRO A 55 -15.87 34.18 -66.36
CA PRO A 55 -14.80 35.10 -66.73
C PRO A 55 -13.42 34.67 -66.25
N THR A 56 -12.48 34.94 -67.14
CA THR A 56 -11.03 34.78 -67.08
C THR A 56 -10.42 35.60 -65.93
N ILE A 57 -9.54 34.99 -65.13
CA ILE A 57 -8.59 35.71 -64.25
C ILE A 57 -7.17 35.15 -64.44
N THR A 58 -6.27 36.08 -64.69
CA THR A 58 -4.82 35.98 -64.96
C THR A 58 -4.03 35.40 -63.76
N PRO A 59 -2.95 34.61 -63.98
CA PRO A 59 -2.13 34.11 -62.87
C PRO A 59 -1.16 35.16 -62.34
N SER A 60 -1.05 35.24 -61.00
CA SER A 60 -0.06 36.02 -60.26
C SER A 60 1.13 35.11 -59.87
N PRO A 61 2.38 35.62 -59.80
CA PRO A 61 3.57 34.78 -59.62
C PRO A 61 3.92 34.52 -58.14
N ASP A 62 4.67 33.44 -57.95
CA ASP A 62 5.53 33.04 -56.83
C ASP A 62 4.92 32.74 -55.44
N ILE A 63 4.58 31.46 -55.25
CA ILE A 63 4.54 30.82 -53.93
C ILE A 63 5.97 30.44 -53.56
N ALA A 64 6.59 31.23 -52.68
CA ALA A 64 7.85 30.87 -52.04
C ALA A 64 7.68 29.58 -51.22
N THR A 65 8.51 28.59 -51.50
CA THR A 65 8.56 27.31 -50.80
C THR A 65 9.05 27.53 -49.36
N ILE A 66 8.13 27.59 -48.41
CA ILE A 66 8.44 27.53 -46.98
C ILE A 66 8.96 26.13 -46.67
N THR A 67 10.28 26.02 -46.52
CA THR A 67 10.93 24.81 -46.02
C THR A 67 10.60 24.67 -44.54
N PRO A 68 10.08 23.52 -44.07
CA PRO A 68 9.80 23.33 -42.65
C PRO A 68 11.10 23.37 -41.85
N THR A 69 11.20 24.31 -40.93
CA THR A 69 12.27 24.35 -39.92
C THR A 69 12.30 23.01 -39.18
N PRO A 70 13.46 22.33 -39.08
CA PRO A 70 13.52 21.06 -38.36
C PRO A 70 13.12 21.27 -36.90
N THR A 71 12.07 20.58 -36.47
CA THR A 71 11.68 20.47 -35.07
C THR A 71 12.89 19.92 -34.30
N PRO A 72 13.36 20.58 -33.22
CA PRO A 72 14.46 20.06 -32.44
C PRO A 72 14.06 18.68 -31.91
N THR A 73 14.81 17.64 -32.32
CA THR A 73 14.66 16.29 -31.79
C THR A 73 14.85 16.38 -30.27
N PRO A 74 13.90 15.86 -29.44
CA PRO A 74 14.08 15.88 -28.00
C PRO A 74 15.35 15.11 -27.69
N THR A 75 16.34 15.81 -27.15
CA THR A 75 17.61 15.22 -26.75
C THR A 75 17.27 14.22 -25.65
N SER A 76 17.34 12.92 -25.97
CA SER A 76 17.03 11.85 -25.01
C SER A 76 17.97 11.99 -23.82
N LYS A 77 17.46 12.49 -22.70
CA LYS A 77 18.19 12.57 -21.44
C LYS A 77 18.65 11.15 -21.11
N THR A 78 19.96 10.93 -21.13
CA THR A 78 20.53 9.64 -20.73
C THR A 78 20.38 9.54 -19.22
N LEU A 79 19.46 8.69 -18.78
CA LEU A 79 19.22 8.41 -17.38
C LEU A 79 20.38 7.59 -16.81
N LYS A 80 20.73 7.87 -15.56
CA LYS A 80 21.74 7.12 -14.81
C LYS A 80 21.05 6.00 -14.02
N GLU A 81 21.80 5.14 -13.37
CA GLU A 81 21.21 4.01 -12.65
C GLU A 81 20.45 4.45 -11.39
N LEU A 82 19.15 4.12 -11.34
CA LEU A 82 18.35 4.09 -10.12
C LEU A 82 18.47 2.70 -9.48
N LYS A 83 18.64 2.67 -8.16
CA LYS A 83 18.82 1.42 -7.39
C LYS A 83 17.67 1.24 -6.41
N VAL A 84 17.08 0.05 -6.38
CA VAL A 84 16.04 -0.38 -5.43
C VAL A 84 16.57 -1.58 -4.66
N SER A 85 16.74 -1.44 -3.34
CA SER A 85 17.15 -2.52 -2.45
C SER A 85 15.95 -2.99 -1.64
N PHE A 86 15.53 -4.23 -1.84
CA PHE A 86 14.58 -4.94 -0.99
C PHE A 86 15.40 -5.61 0.12
N ILE A 87 15.47 -4.95 1.28
CA ILE A 87 16.36 -5.33 2.38
C ILE A 87 15.80 -6.57 3.05
N ASP A 88 16.61 -7.60 3.23
CA ASP A 88 16.19 -8.79 3.99
C ASP A 88 16.10 -8.45 5.48
N VAL A 89 14.86 -8.26 5.93
CA VAL A 89 14.42 -8.02 7.31
C VAL A 89 13.53 -9.17 7.79
N GLY A 90 13.65 -10.35 7.18
CA GLY A 90 12.80 -11.50 7.49
C GLY A 90 11.36 -11.34 7.00
N GLN A 91 10.39 -11.70 7.85
CA GLN A 91 8.96 -11.64 7.53
C GLN A 91 8.44 -10.21 7.72
N ALA A 92 8.88 -9.31 6.84
CA ALA A 92 8.66 -7.88 6.95
C ALA A 92 9.09 -7.15 5.66
N ASP A 93 8.78 -5.85 5.57
CA ASP A 93 9.15 -4.99 4.44
C ASP A 93 10.12 -3.87 4.86
N SER A 94 11.18 -3.68 4.07
CA SER A 94 12.00 -2.46 4.06
C SER A 94 12.70 -2.26 2.73
N ILE A 95 12.36 -1.19 2.03
CA ILE A 95 12.76 -0.95 0.64
C ILE A 95 13.44 0.42 0.52
N LEU A 96 14.74 0.40 0.22
CA LEU A 96 15.52 1.60 -0.06
C LEU A 96 15.58 1.87 -1.56
N ILE A 97 15.15 3.06 -1.99
CA ILE A 97 15.26 3.54 -3.37
C ILE A 97 16.25 4.70 -3.39
N GLN A 98 17.28 4.61 -4.24
CA GLN A 98 18.29 5.65 -4.41
C GLN A 98 18.26 6.16 -5.85
N ALA A 99 17.92 7.43 -6.02
CA ALA A 99 18.00 8.10 -7.30
C ALA A 99 19.45 8.51 -7.61
N PRO A 100 19.87 8.48 -8.88
CA PRO A 100 21.24 8.85 -9.27
C PRO A 100 21.56 10.34 -9.06
N THR A 101 20.54 11.15 -8.79
CA THR A 101 20.64 12.58 -8.45
C THR A 101 20.98 12.81 -6.96
N GLY A 102 20.98 11.75 -6.14
CA GLY A 102 21.37 11.78 -4.73
C GLY A 102 20.21 11.60 -3.76
N GLU A 103 18.97 11.81 -4.22
CA GLU A 103 17.79 11.65 -3.37
C GLU A 103 17.52 10.19 -3.03
N SER A 104 17.06 9.96 -1.81
CA SER A 104 16.76 8.61 -1.30
C SER A 104 15.39 8.52 -0.66
N MET A 105 14.71 7.40 -0.88
CA MET A 105 13.42 7.08 -0.29
C MET A 105 13.51 5.75 0.46
N LEU A 106 12.91 5.70 1.65
CA LEU A 106 12.65 4.45 2.37
C LEU A 106 11.14 4.19 2.39
N ILE A 107 10.73 2.99 1.95
CA ILE A 107 9.38 2.46 2.14
C ILE A 107 9.50 1.33 3.16
N ASP A 108 8.87 1.52 4.31
CA ASP A 108 8.89 0.63 5.47
C ASP A 108 10.30 0.35 6.04
N ALA A 109 10.36 -0.13 7.28
CA ALA A 109 11.58 -0.26 8.07
C ALA A 109 11.63 -1.57 8.88
N GLY A 110 10.90 -2.59 8.43
CA GLY A 110 10.86 -3.91 9.03
C GLY A 110 10.26 -3.94 10.43
N ASN A 111 10.52 -5.03 11.16
CA ASN A 111 10.07 -5.23 12.54
C ASN A 111 10.82 -4.27 13.49
N ASN A 112 10.34 -4.15 14.73
CA ASN A 112 11.02 -3.40 15.80
C ASN A 112 12.46 -3.92 16.00
N ASP A 113 12.63 -5.25 15.97
CA ASP A 113 13.92 -5.92 16.17
C ASP A 113 14.90 -5.68 15.00
N ASP A 114 14.41 -5.26 13.83
CA ASP A 114 15.22 -4.96 12.65
C ASP A 114 15.80 -3.55 12.65
N SER A 115 15.43 -2.70 13.62
CA SER A 115 15.88 -1.29 13.73
C SER A 115 17.38 -1.10 13.48
N ASN A 116 18.21 -1.89 14.17
CA ASN A 116 19.66 -1.80 14.04
C ASN A 116 20.16 -2.28 12.68
N LEU A 117 19.54 -3.32 12.11
CA LEU A 117 19.87 -3.85 10.79
C LEU A 117 19.59 -2.79 9.73
N VAL A 118 18.38 -2.22 9.72
CA VAL A 118 17.96 -1.21 8.74
C VAL A 118 18.84 0.04 8.85
N VAL A 119 19.02 0.61 10.05
CA VAL A 119 19.88 1.79 10.25
C VAL A 119 21.32 1.53 9.80
N SER A 120 21.87 0.35 10.12
CA SER A 120 23.23 -0.01 9.71
C SER A 120 23.35 -0.19 8.20
N TYR A 121 22.35 -0.80 7.56
CA TYR A 121 22.29 -0.96 6.12
C TYR A 121 22.26 0.41 5.42
N LEU A 122 21.37 1.32 5.85
CA LEU A 122 21.26 2.67 5.30
C LEU A 122 22.58 3.45 5.42
N LYS A 123 23.24 3.41 6.59
CA LYS A 123 24.57 4.02 6.77
C LYS A 123 25.61 3.42 5.83
N LYS A 124 25.62 2.10 5.64
CA LYS A 124 26.52 1.41 4.71
C LYS A 124 26.26 1.80 3.25
N GLN A 125 25.02 2.15 2.90
CA GLN A 125 24.67 2.68 1.57
C GLN A 125 25.00 4.18 1.41
N GLY A 126 25.63 4.80 2.41
CA GLY A 126 26.00 6.22 2.37
C GLY A 126 24.83 7.17 2.55
N ILE A 127 23.72 6.70 3.14
CA ILE A 127 22.56 7.56 3.40
C ILE A 127 22.85 8.48 4.58
N GLU A 128 22.80 9.77 4.32
CA GLU A 128 22.82 10.82 5.36
C GLU A 128 21.42 11.42 5.56
N LYS A 129 20.65 11.49 4.46
CA LYS A 129 19.29 12.02 4.41
C LYS A 129 18.37 11.08 3.65
N LEU A 130 17.15 10.91 4.16
CA LEU A 130 16.02 10.31 3.45
C LEU A 130 15.08 11.44 3.03
N ASP A 131 15.00 11.73 1.73
CA ASP A 131 14.11 12.76 1.19
C ASP A 131 12.64 12.39 1.38
N VAL A 132 12.34 11.10 1.32
CA VAL A 132 11.00 10.55 1.55
C VAL A 132 11.08 9.31 2.41
N VAL A 133 10.26 9.25 3.46
CA VAL A 133 10.02 8.07 4.28
C VAL A 133 8.54 7.73 4.23
N ILE A 134 8.21 6.46 4.05
CA ILE A 134 6.84 6.00 3.89
C ILE A 134 6.63 4.83 4.84
N GLY A 135 5.71 4.99 5.79
CA GLY A 135 5.14 3.86 6.53
C GLY A 135 3.82 3.48 5.86
N THR A 136 3.79 2.34 5.17
CA THR A 136 2.67 1.98 4.30
C THR A 136 1.38 1.80 5.08
N HIS A 137 1.43 1.12 6.24
CA HIS A 137 0.32 0.92 7.16
C HIS A 137 0.84 0.63 8.59
N PRO A 138 -0.02 0.61 9.62
CA PRO A 138 0.43 0.59 11.02
C PRO A 138 1.00 -0.72 11.58
N HIS A 139 1.12 -1.79 10.78
CA HIS A 139 1.63 -3.06 11.30
C HIS A 139 3.13 -3.02 11.58
N GLU A 140 3.54 -3.86 12.53
CA GLU A 140 4.87 -3.80 13.13
C GLU A 140 5.97 -4.28 12.21
N ASP A 141 5.69 -5.26 11.35
CA ASP A 141 6.56 -5.75 10.29
C ASP A 141 6.77 -4.75 9.13
N HIS A 142 6.18 -3.56 9.23
CA HIS A 142 6.35 -2.45 8.30
C HIS A 142 6.94 -1.21 8.97
N ILE A 143 6.33 -0.73 10.05
CA ILE A 143 6.75 0.52 10.70
C ILE A 143 7.63 0.31 11.93
N GLY A 144 7.93 -0.94 12.29
CA GLY A 144 8.61 -1.30 13.52
C GLY A 144 9.96 -0.61 13.69
N GLY A 145 10.82 -0.62 12.67
CA GLY A 145 12.12 0.06 12.72
C GLY A 145 12.09 1.56 12.38
N LEU A 146 10.91 2.13 12.13
CA LEU A 146 10.81 3.46 11.51
C LEU A 146 11.16 4.59 12.49
N ASP A 147 10.90 4.41 13.78
CA ASP A 147 11.27 5.36 14.83
C ASP A 147 12.81 5.49 14.93
N ALA A 148 13.53 4.37 14.88
CA ALA A 148 14.99 4.31 14.87
C ALA A 148 15.57 4.99 13.63
N VAL A 149 14.99 4.74 12.45
CA VAL A 149 15.36 5.42 11.20
C VAL A 149 15.12 6.92 11.31
N ILE A 150 13.94 7.36 11.76
CA ILE A 150 13.61 8.77 11.90
C ILE A 150 14.59 9.45 12.85
N ASN A 151 14.96 8.82 13.96
CA ASN A 151 15.92 9.35 14.92
C ASN A 151 17.34 9.44 14.31
N ALA A 152 17.75 8.46 13.51
CA ALA A 152 19.13 8.33 13.01
C ALA A 152 19.48 9.20 11.79
N PHE A 153 18.50 9.59 10.95
CA PHE A 153 18.77 10.29 9.68
C PHE A 153 18.05 11.64 9.57
N ASP A 154 18.54 12.51 8.69
CA ASP A 154 17.79 13.70 8.29
C ASP A 154 16.61 13.29 7.41
N ILE A 155 15.39 13.71 7.77
CA ILE A 155 14.17 13.29 7.09
C ILE A 155 13.52 14.48 6.38
N GLY A 156 13.24 14.34 5.08
CA GLY A 156 12.55 15.34 4.28
C GLY A 156 11.03 15.31 4.47
N GLN A 157 10.37 14.33 3.86
CA GLN A 157 8.93 14.11 3.96
C GLN A 157 8.63 12.75 4.58
N ILE A 158 7.57 12.68 5.39
CA ILE A 158 7.04 11.43 5.94
C ILE A 158 5.62 11.24 5.43
N TYR A 159 5.34 10.09 4.83
CA TYR A 159 4.00 9.67 4.45
C TYR A 159 3.54 8.49 5.32
N MET A 160 2.33 8.61 5.88
CA MET A 160 1.64 7.54 6.62
C MET A 160 0.14 7.67 6.36
N PRO A 161 -0.63 6.56 6.27
CA PRO A 161 -2.05 6.63 6.01
C PRO A 161 -2.82 7.30 7.16
N LYS A 162 -4.01 7.82 6.86
CA LYS A 162 -4.87 8.47 7.86
C LYS A 162 -5.65 7.42 8.68
N VAL A 163 -4.93 6.66 9.49
CA VAL A 163 -5.47 5.66 10.43
C VAL A 163 -4.66 5.70 11.71
N SER A 164 -5.31 5.48 12.85
CA SER A 164 -4.65 5.36 14.15
C SER A 164 -4.56 3.91 14.56
N HIS A 165 -3.48 3.55 15.23
CA HIS A 165 -3.36 2.29 15.95
C HIS A 165 -2.87 2.56 17.38
N THR A 166 -3.08 1.63 18.30
CA THR A 166 -2.75 1.81 19.73
C THR A 166 -1.61 0.89 20.18
N THR A 167 -0.82 0.39 19.22
CA THR A 167 0.38 -0.38 19.51
C THR A 167 1.50 0.56 19.96
N ILE A 168 2.40 0.02 20.79
CA ILE A 168 3.59 0.74 21.23
C ILE A 168 4.43 1.14 20.01
N THR A 169 4.60 0.24 19.04
CA THR A 169 5.25 0.52 17.75
C THR A 169 4.69 1.77 17.06
N TYR A 170 3.37 1.88 16.92
CA TYR A 170 2.77 3.06 16.28
C TYR A 170 3.00 4.33 17.11
N GLU A 171 2.91 4.24 18.44
CA GLU A 171 3.18 5.36 19.36
C GLU A 171 4.64 5.82 19.32
N ASP A 172 5.59 4.90 19.21
CA ASP A 172 7.03 5.17 19.13
C ASP A 172 7.37 5.92 17.84
N VAL A 173 6.79 5.50 16.70
CA VAL A 173 6.94 6.21 15.42
C VAL A 173 6.39 7.63 15.51
N LEU A 174 5.16 7.82 16.03
CA LEU A 174 4.59 9.15 16.20
C LEU A 174 5.42 10.03 17.17
N THR A 175 6.00 9.41 18.20
CA THR A 175 6.88 10.09 19.15
C THR A 175 8.18 10.53 18.48
N ALA A 176 8.82 9.68 17.68
CA ALA A 176 10.02 10.04 16.93
C ALA A 176 9.76 11.19 15.93
N ILE A 177 8.65 11.13 15.20
CA ILE A 177 8.20 12.21 14.29
C ILE A 177 8.05 13.52 15.04
N LYS A 178 7.34 13.49 16.17
CA LYS A 178 7.11 14.68 17.02
C LYS A 178 8.41 15.24 17.59
N ASN A 179 9.30 14.37 18.08
CA ASN A 179 10.57 14.78 18.69
C ASN A 179 11.51 15.44 17.68
N LYS A 180 11.46 15.04 16.41
CA LYS A 180 12.16 15.72 15.31
C LYS A 180 11.44 16.95 14.75
N GLY A 181 10.27 17.32 15.30
CA GLY A 181 9.48 18.44 14.81
C GLY A 181 8.91 18.21 13.39
N LEU A 182 8.82 16.95 12.97
CA LEU A 182 8.30 16.55 11.67
C LEU A 182 6.78 16.40 11.70
N LYS A 183 6.17 16.26 10.53
CA LYS A 183 4.75 15.96 10.37
C LYS A 183 4.56 14.88 9.32
N ALA A 184 3.91 13.78 9.70
CA ALA A 184 3.44 12.80 8.72
C ALA A 184 2.30 13.40 7.89
N LYS A 185 2.34 13.14 6.58
CA LYS A 185 1.28 13.50 5.63
C LYS A 185 0.56 12.23 5.20
N ALA A 186 -0.76 12.25 5.22
CA ALA A 186 -1.53 11.23 4.53
C ALA A 186 -1.63 11.59 3.05
N PRO A 187 -0.99 10.83 2.13
CA PRO A 187 -1.10 11.13 0.71
C PRO A 187 -2.52 10.80 0.23
N SER A 188 -3.07 11.62 -0.66
CA SER A 188 -4.31 11.29 -1.36
C SER A 188 -4.00 10.48 -2.62
N PRO A 189 -4.77 9.43 -2.98
CA PRO A 189 -4.61 8.75 -4.26
C PRO A 189 -4.64 9.72 -5.45
N GLY A 190 -3.77 9.48 -6.43
CA GLY A 190 -3.49 10.39 -7.55
C GLY A 190 -2.45 11.47 -7.24
N THR A 191 -1.99 11.60 -5.98
CA THR A 191 -0.89 12.51 -5.65
C THR A 191 0.39 12.02 -6.31
N THR A 192 1.04 12.92 -7.04
CA THR A 192 2.36 12.68 -7.65
C THR A 192 3.42 13.48 -6.91
N PHE A 193 4.56 12.83 -6.65
CA PHE A 193 5.79 13.46 -6.19
C PHE A 193 6.99 12.86 -6.94
N TYR A 194 8.19 13.41 -6.75
CA TYR A 194 9.38 12.98 -7.48
C TYR A 194 10.50 12.59 -6.50
N LEU A 195 11.25 11.56 -6.88
CA LEU A 195 12.53 11.20 -6.28
C LEU A 195 13.60 11.37 -7.35
N GLY A 196 14.22 12.55 -7.39
CA GLY A 196 15.04 12.95 -8.52
C GLY A 196 14.23 12.97 -9.81
N ASP A 197 14.69 12.20 -10.81
CA ASP A 197 14.01 12.03 -12.10
C ASP A 197 12.89 10.96 -12.09
N ALA A 198 12.72 10.23 -10.98
CA ALA A 198 11.68 9.20 -10.87
C ALA A 198 10.35 9.81 -10.40
N LYS A 199 9.28 9.55 -11.15
CA LYS A 199 7.92 10.00 -10.82
C LYS A 199 7.21 8.96 -9.96
N CYS A 200 6.77 9.36 -8.78
CA CYS A 200 6.06 8.49 -7.84
C CYS A 200 4.59 8.90 -7.76
N ASN A 201 3.67 7.97 -8.00
CA ASN A 201 2.23 8.18 -7.94
C ASN A 201 1.61 7.29 -6.86
N VAL A 202 0.85 7.89 -5.96
CA VAL A 202 0.14 7.18 -4.89
C VAL A 202 -1.19 6.66 -5.43
N LEU A 203 -1.42 5.35 -5.31
CA LEU A 203 -2.58 4.68 -5.89
C LEU A 203 -3.60 4.20 -4.85
N ALA A 204 -3.20 4.05 -3.59
CA ALA A 204 -4.04 3.65 -2.47
C ALA A 204 -3.50 4.31 -1.17
N PRO A 205 -4.27 4.34 -0.07
CA PRO A 205 -5.64 3.85 0.13
C PRO A 205 -6.74 4.71 -0.53
N ASN A 206 -7.80 4.09 -1.07
CA ASN A 206 -8.89 4.76 -1.80
C ASN A 206 -10.19 4.99 -1.00
N SER A 207 -10.30 4.41 0.20
CA SER A 207 -11.40 4.57 1.14
C SER A 207 -10.94 5.25 2.42
N SER A 208 -11.86 5.95 3.08
CA SER A 208 -11.58 6.63 4.35
C SER A 208 -11.43 5.68 5.54
N SER A 209 -11.92 4.44 5.39
CA SER A 209 -11.90 3.43 6.44
C SER A 209 -11.84 2.02 5.86
N TYR A 210 -11.10 1.14 6.52
CA TYR A 210 -11.07 -0.30 6.25
C TYR A 210 -11.21 -1.07 7.56
N GLU A 211 -11.72 -2.29 7.46
CA GLU A 211 -11.75 -3.23 8.59
C GLU A 211 -10.36 -3.79 8.87
N ASP A 212 -9.64 -4.18 7.81
CA ASP A 212 -8.25 -4.65 7.90
C ASP A 212 -7.26 -3.49 7.70
N LEU A 213 -6.28 -3.40 8.60
CA LEU A 213 -5.24 -2.38 8.56
C LEU A 213 -4.33 -2.50 7.34
N ASN A 214 -4.17 -3.71 6.80
CA ASN A 214 -3.41 -3.99 5.58
C ASN A 214 -3.93 -3.16 4.39
N ASN A 215 -5.25 -2.98 4.29
CA ASN A 215 -5.87 -2.22 3.21
C ASN A 215 -5.65 -0.70 3.30
N TYR A 216 -5.10 -0.19 4.42
CA TYR A 216 -4.59 1.18 4.49
C TYR A 216 -3.23 1.37 3.81
N SER A 217 -2.59 0.29 3.34
CA SER A 217 -1.30 0.33 2.66
C SER A 217 -1.24 1.43 1.60
N ILE A 218 -0.26 2.32 1.75
CA ILE A 218 0.10 3.28 0.72
C ILE A 218 0.75 2.52 -0.44
N VAL A 219 -0.01 2.34 -1.54
CA VAL A 219 0.50 1.72 -2.77
C VAL A 219 1.12 2.78 -3.66
N ILE A 220 2.34 2.55 -4.12
CA ILE A 220 3.10 3.53 -4.92
C ILE A 220 3.55 2.92 -6.23
N LYS A 221 3.24 3.62 -7.32
CA LYS A 221 3.85 3.36 -8.62
C LYS A 221 5.00 4.34 -8.85
N LEU A 222 6.20 3.82 -9.06
CA LEU A 222 7.38 4.60 -9.45
C LEU A 222 7.63 4.39 -10.94
N GLU A 223 7.77 5.48 -11.69
CA GLU A 223 8.09 5.50 -13.12
C GLU A 223 9.47 6.16 -13.31
N TYR A 224 10.41 5.45 -13.95
CA TYR A 224 11.75 5.94 -14.26
C TYR A 224 12.09 5.59 -15.71
N GLY A 225 12.12 6.60 -16.59
CA GLY A 225 12.23 6.39 -18.03
C GLY A 225 11.07 5.52 -18.55
N ASN A 226 11.42 4.39 -19.16
CA ASN A 226 10.50 3.36 -19.66
C ASN A 226 10.37 2.17 -18.68
N THR A 227 10.88 2.30 -17.46
CA THR A 227 10.78 1.26 -16.42
C THR A 227 9.87 1.70 -15.28
N SER A 228 9.20 0.75 -14.65
CA SER A 228 8.22 1.04 -13.62
C SER A 228 8.18 -0.02 -12.53
N PHE A 229 7.88 0.43 -11.31
CA PHE A 229 7.76 -0.41 -10.12
C PHE A 229 6.41 -0.15 -9.46
N LEU A 230 5.79 -1.21 -8.92
CA LEU A 230 4.62 -1.10 -8.07
C LEU A 230 4.95 -1.68 -6.70
N PHE A 231 4.92 -0.83 -5.68
CA PHE A 231 5.12 -1.18 -4.28
C PHE A 231 3.77 -1.35 -3.62
N ALA A 232 3.31 -2.59 -3.45
CA ALA A 232 1.95 -2.89 -2.98
C ALA A 232 1.77 -2.83 -1.46
N GLY A 233 2.87 -2.80 -0.69
CA GLY A 233 2.81 -3.03 0.75
C GLY A 233 2.02 -4.31 1.05
N ASP A 234 1.03 -4.20 1.92
CA ASP A 234 0.13 -5.30 2.28
C ASP A 234 -1.28 -5.10 1.74
N ALA A 235 -1.47 -4.27 0.71
CA ALA A 235 -2.78 -4.09 0.09
C ALA A 235 -3.40 -5.46 -0.29
N GLU A 236 -4.60 -5.73 0.23
CA GLU A 236 -5.34 -6.96 0.00
C GLU A 236 -6.45 -6.75 -1.05
N ASP A 237 -7.24 -7.78 -1.30
CA ASP A 237 -8.27 -7.82 -2.33
C ASP A 237 -9.20 -6.59 -2.36
N VAL A 238 -9.59 -6.03 -1.21
CA VAL A 238 -10.41 -4.81 -1.13
C VAL A 238 -9.68 -3.62 -1.74
N SER A 239 -8.46 -3.32 -1.30
CA SER A 239 -7.65 -2.20 -1.82
C SER A 239 -7.27 -2.42 -3.30
N GLU A 240 -6.93 -3.65 -3.67
CA GLU A 240 -6.69 -4.04 -5.07
C GLU A 240 -7.90 -3.78 -5.97
N LYS A 241 -9.10 -4.19 -5.52
CA LYS A 241 -10.35 -3.96 -6.25
C LYS A 241 -10.65 -2.48 -6.41
N GLU A 242 -10.40 -1.68 -5.38
CA GLU A 242 -10.60 -0.22 -5.45
C GLU A 242 -9.67 0.41 -6.50
N MET A 243 -8.39 0.04 -6.52
CA MET A 243 -7.44 0.52 -7.53
C MET A 243 -7.88 0.15 -8.97
N LEU A 244 -8.39 -1.07 -9.16
CA LEU A 244 -8.96 -1.52 -10.44
C LEU A 244 -10.21 -0.70 -10.81
N ASN A 245 -11.13 -0.49 -9.87
CA ASN A 245 -12.37 0.26 -10.10
C ASN A 245 -12.12 1.73 -10.41
N LYS A 246 -11.05 2.32 -9.85
CA LYS A 246 -10.57 3.66 -10.19
C LYS A 246 -9.94 3.76 -11.58
N LYS A 247 -9.70 2.61 -12.24
CA LYS A 247 -9.04 2.52 -13.56
C LYS A 247 -7.67 3.16 -13.57
N TYR A 248 -6.93 3.05 -12.46
CA TYR A 248 -5.55 3.49 -12.42
C TYR A 248 -4.71 2.66 -13.40
N ASN A 249 -3.65 3.27 -13.95
CA ASN A 249 -2.67 2.54 -14.73
C ASN A 249 -1.76 1.74 -13.80
N LEU A 250 -2.13 0.48 -13.54
CA LEU A 250 -1.40 -0.43 -12.65
C LEU A 250 -0.22 -1.14 -13.32
N ASP A 251 -0.11 -1.07 -14.66
CA ASP A 251 0.96 -1.72 -15.44
C ASP A 251 2.34 -1.33 -14.87
N ALA A 252 3.15 -2.32 -14.49
CA ALA A 252 4.46 -2.08 -13.91
C ALA A 252 5.43 -3.19 -14.28
N ASP A 253 6.70 -2.88 -14.54
CA ASP A 253 7.70 -3.91 -14.88
C ASP A 253 8.06 -4.80 -13.68
N VAL A 254 8.14 -4.20 -12.48
CA VAL A 254 8.47 -4.90 -11.23
C VAL A 254 7.34 -4.73 -10.22
N LEU A 255 6.82 -5.84 -9.70
CA LEU A 255 5.84 -5.84 -8.61
C LEU A 255 6.52 -6.29 -7.31
N LYS A 256 6.50 -5.46 -6.26
CA LYS A 256 6.60 -5.96 -4.89
C LYS A 256 5.26 -6.62 -4.57
N VAL A 257 5.27 -7.95 -4.46
CA VAL A 257 4.10 -8.77 -4.18
C VAL A 257 3.48 -8.33 -2.86
N GLY A 258 2.15 -8.18 -2.86
CA GLY A 258 1.39 -7.73 -1.70
C GLY A 258 1.50 -8.71 -0.54
N HIS A 259 1.51 -8.19 0.68
CA HIS A 259 1.33 -8.95 1.94
C HIS A 259 2.19 -10.21 2.01
N HIS A 260 3.46 -10.06 1.63
CA HIS A 260 4.47 -11.13 1.60
C HIS A 260 4.09 -12.37 0.77
N GLY A 261 3.09 -12.27 -0.11
CA GLY A 261 2.50 -13.39 -0.83
C GLY A 261 1.34 -14.07 -0.11
N SER A 262 0.62 -13.36 0.76
CA SER A 262 -0.61 -13.83 1.41
C SER A 262 -1.72 -14.16 0.39
N SER A 263 -2.58 -15.11 0.72
CA SER A 263 -3.72 -15.54 -0.11
C SER A 263 -4.76 -14.45 -0.31
N SER A 264 -4.84 -13.49 0.62
CA SER A 264 -5.72 -12.32 0.59
C SER A 264 -5.27 -11.24 -0.41
N SER A 265 -4.06 -11.35 -0.94
CA SER A 265 -3.47 -10.36 -1.83
C SER A 265 -3.06 -10.96 -3.18
N THR A 266 -2.57 -10.10 -4.05
CA THR A 266 -2.12 -10.41 -5.41
C THR A 266 -3.18 -11.20 -6.15
N THR A 267 -4.43 -10.70 -6.12
CA THR A 267 -5.57 -11.35 -6.77
C THR A 267 -5.31 -11.52 -8.26
N ALA A 268 -6.01 -12.47 -8.89
CA ALA A 268 -5.80 -12.74 -10.32
C ALA A 268 -6.14 -11.53 -11.21
N GLU A 269 -7.15 -10.74 -10.84
CA GLU A 269 -7.53 -9.49 -11.52
C GLU A 269 -6.44 -8.44 -11.38
N PHE A 270 -5.95 -8.20 -10.16
CA PHE A 270 -4.89 -7.26 -9.88
C PHE A 270 -3.59 -7.63 -10.61
N LEU A 271 -3.11 -8.86 -10.46
CA LEU A 271 -1.89 -9.32 -11.12
C LEU A 271 -1.98 -9.23 -12.66
N SER A 272 -3.18 -9.43 -13.22
CA SER A 272 -3.40 -9.26 -14.66
C SER A 272 -3.37 -7.80 -15.10
N SER A 273 -3.84 -6.87 -14.26
CA SER A 273 -3.77 -5.43 -14.54
C SER A 273 -2.38 -4.84 -14.32
N VAL A 274 -1.60 -5.39 -13.39
CA VAL A 274 -0.20 -4.99 -13.16
C VAL A 274 0.71 -5.53 -14.26
N SER A 275 0.42 -6.73 -14.78
CA SER A 275 1.15 -7.39 -15.86
C SER A 275 2.69 -7.35 -15.72
N PRO A 276 3.26 -7.71 -14.55
CA PRO A 276 4.67 -7.48 -14.31
C PRO A 276 5.59 -8.43 -15.06
N LYS A 277 6.78 -7.92 -15.40
CA LYS A 277 7.89 -8.71 -15.94
C LYS A 277 8.64 -9.45 -14.85
N TYR A 278 8.67 -8.90 -13.64
CA TYR A 278 9.35 -9.46 -12.48
C TYR A 278 8.51 -9.28 -11.21
N ALA A 279 8.57 -10.24 -10.30
CA ALA A 279 7.97 -10.15 -8.98
C ALA A 279 9.05 -10.25 -7.91
N VAL A 280 8.98 -9.39 -6.89
CA VAL A 280 9.81 -9.48 -5.69
C VAL A 280 8.91 -9.79 -4.49
N ILE A 281 9.21 -10.86 -3.77
CA ILE A 281 8.52 -11.25 -2.55
C ILE A 281 9.48 -11.01 -1.39
N MET A 282 9.15 -10.04 -0.54
CA MET A 282 9.83 -9.90 0.74
C MET A 282 9.08 -10.76 1.75
N VAL A 283 9.76 -11.79 2.22
CA VAL A 283 9.21 -12.85 3.04
C VAL A 283 10.32 -13.45 3.88
N GLY A 284 9.99 -13.86 5.10
CA GLY A 284 10.94 -14.48 6.02
C GLY A 284 11.06 -15.96 5.76
N LYS A 285 12.29 -16.47 5.88
CA LYS A 285 12.54 -17.91 5.90
C LYS A 285 11.85 -18.53 7.11
N ASP A 286 11.22 -19.69 6.92
CA ASP A 286 10.55 -20.46 7.98
C ASP A 286 9.49 -19.64 8.75
N ASN A 287 8.80 -18.70 8.07
CA ASN A 287 7.75 -17.89 8.69
C ASN A 287 6.54 -18.75 9.07
N ASN A 288 5.89 -18.40 10.18
CA ASN A 288 4.76 -19.16 10.73
C ASN A 288 3.44 -18.94 9.96
N TYR A 289 3.40 -17.98 9.04
CA TYR A 289 2.21 -17.69 8.24
C TYR A 289 2.02 -18.69 7.10
N GLY A 290 3.11 -19.34 6.66
CA GLY A 290 3.11 -20.16 5.45
C GLY A 290 3.24 -19.33 4.17
N HIS A 291 3.74 -18.08 4.30
CA HIS A 291 4.03 -17.22 3.16
C HIS A 291 5.28 -17.67 2.40
N PRO A 292 5.35 -17.46 1.07
CA PRO A 292 4.23 -17.06 0.22
C PRO A 292 3.26 -18.24 0.00
N HIS A 293 1.95 -17.96 -0.03
CA HIS A 293 0.94 -19.00 -0.20
C HIS A 293 0.92 -19.60 -1.61
N LYS A 294 0.51 -20.86 -1.71
CA LYS A 294 0.55 -21.67 -2.94
C LYS A 294 -0.21 -21.04 -4.09
N GLU A 295 -1.39 -20.49 -3.85
CA GLU A 295 -2.22 -19.84 -4.86
C GLU A 295 -1.54 -18.60 -5.47
N VAL A 296 -0.79 -17.83 -4.69
CA VAL A 296 -0.05 -16.66 -5.20
C VAL A 296 1.11 -17.15 -6.06
N MET A 297 1.85 -18.14 -5.58
CA MET A 297 2.97 -18.73 -6.34
C MET A 297 2.49 -19.40 -7.64
N ASP A 298 1.35 -20.09 -7.62
CA ASP A 298 0.74 -20.69 -8.81
C ASP A 298 0.30 -19.63 -9.82
N ARG A 299 -0.28 -18.50 -9.37
CA ARG A 299 -0.62 -17.37 -10.24
C ARG A 299 0.63 -16.81 -10.93
N LEU A 300 1.70 -16.54 -10.18
CA LEU A 300 2.98 -16.04 -10.71
C LEU A 300 3.61 -17.04 -11.70
N LYS A 301 3.62 -18.33 -11.35
CA LYS A 301 4.14 -19.41 -12.19
C LYS A 301 3.35 -19.59 -13.48
N SER A 302 2.01 -19.52 -13.41
CA SER A 302 1.14 -19.67 -14.59
C SER A 302 1.37 -18.57 -15.64
N LYS A 303 1.72 -17.36 -15.19
CA LYS A 303 2.09 -16.22 -16.03
C LYS A 303 3.58 -16.19 -16.39
N LYS A 304 4.38 -17.16 -15.91
CA LYS A 304 5.83 -17.26 -16.14
C LYS A 304 6.60 -16.01 -15.68
N ILE A 305 6.15 -15.38 -14.60
CA ILE A 305 6.78 -14.19 -14.02
C ILE A 305 7.94 -14.68 -13.14
N PRO A 306 9.22 -14.36 -13.46
CA PRO A 306 10.34 -14.66 -12.58
C PRO A 306 10.16 -14.01 -11.20
N VAL A 307 10.42 -14.78 -10.16
CA VAL A 307 10.22 -14.36 -8.76
C VAL A 307 11.58 -14.21 -8.08
N TYR A 308 11.80 -13.11 -7.37
CA TYR A 308 12.97 -12.90 -6.52
C TYR A 308 12.49 -12.86 -5.07
N ARG A 309 13.14 -13.61 -4.17
CA ARG A 309 12.67 -13.76 -2.79
C ARG A 309 13.77 -13.54 -1.77
N THR A 310 13.46 -12.77 -0.74
CA THR A 310 14.44 -12.44 0.32
C THR A 310 14.81 -13.67 1.16
N ASP A 311 13.87 -14.58 1.43
CA ASP A 311 14.13 -15.82 2.17
C ASP A 311 15.12 -16.77 1.48
N GLU A 312 15.22 -16.72 0.15
CA GLU A 312 16.14 -17.54 -0.64
C GLU A 312 17.47 -16.83 -0.95
N SER A 313 17.44 -15.50 -1.12
CA SER A 313 18.56 -14.73 -1.69
C SER A 313 19.13 -13.65 -0.77
N GLY A 314 18.55 -13.44 0.41
CA GLY A 314 18.82 -12.28 1.24
C GLY A 314 18.41 -10.97 0.56
N THR A 315 19.11 -9.87 0.86
CA THR A 315 18.82 -8.56 0.26
C THR A 315 18.93 -8.59 -1.27
N ILE A 316 17.83 -8.24 -1.93
CA ILE A 316 17.74 -8.16 -3.39
C ILE A 316 17.94 -6.72 -3.82
N VAL A 317 18.86 -6.49 -4.75
CA VAL A 317 19.13 -5.19 -5.34
C VAL A 317 18.78 -5.23 -6.81
N CYS A 318 17.81 -4.41 -7.19
CA CYS A 318 17.41 -4.15 -8.56
C CYS A 318 18.00 -2.81 -9.03
N THR A 319 18.61 -2.77 -10.21
CA THR A 319 19.08 -1.52 -10.84
C THR A 319 18.40 -1.31 -12.19
N THR A 320 18.18 -0.04 -12.54
CA THR A 320 17.65 0.35 -13.85
C THR A 320 18.24 1.67 -14.35
N ASP A 321 18.58 1.72 -15.64
CA ASP A 321 18.94 2.94 -16.38
C ASP A 321 17.72 3.62 -17.02
N GLY A 322 16.52 3.21 -16.62
CA GLY A 322 15.26 3.64 -17.20
C GLY A 322 14.88 2.87 -18.48
N LYS A 323 15.61 1.83 -18.86
CA LYS A 323 15.24 0.93 -19.98
C LYS A 323 15.46 -0.53 -19.64
N THR A 324 16.60 -0.86 -19.04
CA THR A 324 17.03 -2.21 -18.68
C THR A 324 16.91 -2.39 -17.19
N ILE A 325 16.40 -3.55 -16.76
CA ILE A 325 16.32 -3.94 -15.35
C ILE A 325 17.29 -5.09 -15.12
N THR A 326 18.11 -4.99 -14.07
CA THR A 326 18.99 -6.09 -13.64
C THR A 326 18.86 -6.33 -12.14
N PHE A 327 19.17 -7.56 -11.72
CA PHE A 327 19.15 -7.99 -10.32
C PHE A 327 20.54 -8.51 -9.93
N ASN A 328 20.94 -8.31 -8.68
CA ASN A 328 22.20 -8.84 -8.14
C ASN A 328 22.16 -10.37 -7.89
N VAL A 329 20.99 -10.99 -8.01
CA VAL A 329 20.75 -12.41 -7.77
C VAL A 329 19.97 -13.02 -8.92
N SER A 330 19.96 -14.35 -9.00
CA SER A 330 19.10 -15.08 -9.94
C SER A 330 17.66 -15.16 -9.41
N ALA A 331 16.70 -15.41 -10.31
CA ALA A 331 15.33 -15.68 -9.89
C ALA A 331 15.28 -16.92 -9.00
N GLY A 332 14.49 -16.82 -7.93
CA GLY A 332 14.23 -17.87 -6.96
C GLY A 332 13.16 -18.87 -7.40
N SER A 333 12.74 -19.70 -6.46
CA SER A 333 11.80 -20.79 -6.70
C SER A 333 10.33 -20.34 -6.67
N TYR A 334 9.46 -21.13 -7.30
CA TYR A 334 8.01 -21.02 -7.15
C TYR A 334 7.46 -21.82 -5.95
N THR A 335 8.32 -22.25 -5.02
CA THR A 335 7.90 -23.07 -3.87
C THR A 335 7.07 -22.21 -2.93
N SER A 336 5.90 -22.68 -2.51
CA SER A 336 5.13 -22.00 -1.47
C SER A 336 5.73 -22.23 -0.10
N GLY A 337 5.45 -21.33 0.85
CA GLY A 337 5.73 -21.60 2.26
C GLY A 337 4.99 -22.85 2.72
N GLU A 338 5.69 -23.74 3.41
CA GLU A 338 5.04 -24.79 4.19
C GLU A 338 4.77 -24.18 5.57
N LYS A 339 3.54 -24.28 6.06
CA LYS A 339 3.38 -24.19 7.52
C LYS A 339 4.19 -25.34 8.07
N THR A 340 5.30 -25.05 8.76
CA THR A 340 5.92 -26.06 9.61
C THR A 340 4.84 -26.51 10.58
N GLU A 341 4.27 -27.69 10.34
CA GLU A 341 3.70 -28.49 11.42
C GLU A 341 4.89 -28.78 12.33
N GLN A 342 5.12 -27.88 13.28
CA GLN A 342 6.06 -28.09 14.35
C GLN A 342 5.62 -29.40 14.99
N SER A 343 6.47 -30.42 14.88
CA SER A 343 6.27 -31.75 15.43
C SER A 343 5.73 -31.63 16.85
N THR A 344 4.44 -31.90 16.99
CA THR A 344 3.75 -32.07 18.26
C THR A 344 4.52 -33.17 19.02
N PRO A 345 5.06 -32.92 20.22
CA PRO A 345 5.50 -34.02 21.05
C PRO A 345 4.26 -34.88 21.31
N THR A 346 4.35 -36.16 20.96
CA THR A 346 3.25 -37.11 20.88
C THR A 346 2.30 -37.01 22.09
N PRO A 347 1.05 -36.55 21.93
CA PRO A 347 0.01 -36.81 22.90
C PRO A 347 -0.59 -38.17 22.55
N LYS A 348 -0.53 -39.12 23.48
CA LYS A 348 -1.32 -40.36 23.41
C LYS A 348 -2.78 -40.01 23.12
N SER A 349 -3.24 -40.44 21.94
CA SER A 349 -4.64 -40.75 21.58
C SER A 349 -5.71 -39.75 22.02
N SER A 350 -6.28 -39.01 21.05
CA SER A 350 -7.68 -39.23 20.64
C SER A 350 -8.10 -38.28 19.52
N SER A 351 -8.75 -38.86 18.52
CA SER A 351 -9.42 -38.29 17.35
C SER A 351 -10.48 -37.21 17.65
N GLY A 352 -10.47 -36.13 16.83
CA GLY A 352 -11.71 -35.55 16.26
C GLY A 352 -12.08 -34.09 16.62
N ALA A 353 -12.17 -33.26 15.56
CA ALA A 353 -12.85 -31.96 15.43
C ALA A 353 -12.09 -30.67 15.79
N SER A 354 -12.10 -29.73 14.83
CA SER A 354 -12.01 -28.27 15.02
C SER A 354 -12.58 -27.85 16.38
N GLY A 355 -11.70 -27.62 17.35
CA GLY A 355 -12.09 -27.46 18.75
C GLY A 355 -12.23 -25.99 19.11
N ASP A 356 -13.46 -25.49 19.05
CA ASP A 356 -13.85 -24.22 19.60
C ASP A 356 -13.37 -24.07 21.07
N ARG A 357 -12.30 -23.30 21.28
CA ARG A 357 -11.50 -23.31 22.51
C ARG A 357 -12.28 -22.81 23.72
N ILE A 358 -12.05 -23.40 24.90
CA ILE A 358 -12.66 -22.90 26.13
C ILE A 358 -12.01 -21.58 26.54
N VAL A 359 -12.83 -20.57 26.78
CA VAL A 359 -12.43 -19.25 27.27
C VAL A 359 -13.21 -18.92 28.54
N TYR A 360 -12.62 -18.05 29.34
CA TYR A 360 -13.12 -17.64 30.64
C TYR A 360 -13.68 -16.23 30.55
N TYR A 361 -14.79 -15.95 31.21
CA TYR A 361 -15.46 -14.66 31.08
C TYR A 361 -16.26 -14.31 32.34
N MET A 362 -16.61 -13.04 32.46
CA MET A 362 -17.47 -12.55 33.54
C MET A 362 -18.90 -12.37 33.03
N LYS A 363 -19.90 -12.71 33.85
CA LYS A 363 -21.34 -12.60 33.48
C LYS A 363 -21.68 -11.22 32.88
N ASN A 364 -21.20 -10.14 33.53
CA ASN A 364 -21.46 -8.76 33.13
C ASN A 364 -20.29 -8.08 32.38
N GLY A 365 -19.20 -8.81 32.09
CA GLY A 365 -18.03 -8.28 31.38
C GLY A 365 -18.17 -8.42 29.87
N LYS A 366 -17.54 -7.54 29.09
CA LYS A 366 -17.48 -7.67 27.62
C LYS A 366 -16.36 -8.58 27.13
N SER A 367 -15.33 -8.77 27.95
CA SER A 367 -14.14 -9.49 27.51
C SER A 367 -14.16 -10.97 27.86
N TYR A 368 -13.48 -11.77 27.05
CA TYR A 368 -13.13 -13.16 27.35
C TYR A 368 -11.62 -13.34 27.51
N HIS A 369 -11.20 -14.40 28.19
CA HIS A 369 -9.83 -14.64 28.63
C HIS A 369 -9.42 -16.05 28.23
N TYR A 370 -8.22 -16.23 27.69
CA TYR A 370 -7.71 -17.56 27.34
C TYR A 370 -7.23 -18.38 28.55
N SER A 371 -7.13 -17.74 29.73
CA SER A 371 -6.73 -18.37 30.98
C SER A 371 -7.58 -17.91 32.16
N LYS A 372 -8.05 -18.86 32.97
CA LYS A 372 -8.77 -18.61 34.23
C LYS A 372 -7.91 -17.83 35.23
N ASN A 373 -6.59 -17.95 35.10
CA ASN A 373 -5.59 -17.33 35.95
C ASN A 373 -5.08 -16.00 35.39
N CYS A 374 -5.75 -15.44 34.37
CA CYS A 374 -5.41 -14.11 33.86
C CYS A 374 -5.36 -13.10 35.01
N SER A 375 -4.31 -12.28 35.07
CA SER A 375 -4.09 -11.33 36.17
C SER A 375 -5.25 -10.35 36.34
N THR A 376 -5.98 -10.05 35.27
CA THR A 376 -7.19 -9.21 35.26
C THR A 376 -8.42 -9.90 35.86
N LEU A 377 -8.40 -11.23 36.00
CA LEU A 377 -9.41 -12.03 36.68
C LEU A 377 -9.07 -12.33 38.16
N SER A 378 -7.88 -11.95 38.63
CA SER A 378 -7.35 -12.32 39.96
C SER A 378 -8.24 -11.93 41.15
N ARG A 379 -9.12 -10.92 40.99
CA ARG A 379 -10.05 -10.45 42.04
C ARG A 379 -11.51 -10.85 41.78
N SER A 380 -11.77 -11.57 40.70
CA SER A 380 -13.11 -11.98 40.27
C SER A 380 -13.57 -13.25 40.97
N LYS A 381 -14.75 -13.20 41.59
CA LYS A 381 -15.32 -14.34 42.34
C LYS A 381 -16.21 -15.26 41.49
N ASN A 382 -16.66 -14.81 40.32
CA ASN A 382 -17.64 -15.50 39.48
C ASN A 382 -17.15 -15.61 38.02
N ILE A 383 -16.05 -16.34 37.82
CA ILE A 383 -15.49 -16.62 36.50
C ILE A 383 -16.25 -17.80 35.90
N LEU A 384 -16.86 -17.57 34.73
CA LEU A 384 -17.55 -18.58 33.94
C LEU A 384 -16.61 -19.06 32.83
N GLU A 385 -16.86 -20.26 32.28
CA GLU A 385 -16.11 -20.81 31.15
C GLU A 385 -17.08 -21.35 30.11
N GLY A 386 -16.70 -21.24 28.84
CA GLY A 386 -17.52 -21.68 27.72
C GLY A 386 -16.70 -21.75 26.44
N LYS A 387 -17.24 -22.39 25.40
CA LYS A 387 -16.56 -22.45 24.11
C LYS A 387 -16.53 -21.06 23.47
N LEU A 388 -15.44 -20.69 22.83
CA LEU A 388 -15.19 -19.35 22.31
C LEU A 388 -16.29 -18.88 21.35
N SER A 389 -16.74 -19.71 20.43
CA SER A 389 -17.81 -19.34 19.48
C SER A 389 -19.14 -19.09 20.17
N ASP A 390 -19.43 -19.81 21.26
CA ASP A 390 -20.64 -19.57 22.06
C ASP A 390 -20.50 -18.29 22.90
N VAL A 391 -19.32 -18.03 23.44
CA VAL A 391 -19.02 -16.82 24.23
C VAL A 391 -19.06 -15.56 23.37
N ILE A 392 -18.54 -15.62 22.13
CA ILE A 392 -18.65 -14.54 21.14
C ILE A 392 -20.13 -14.28 20.79
N LYS A 393 -20.93 -15.32 20.56
CA LYS A 393 -22.38 -15.18 20.30
C LYS A 393 -23.16 -14.56 21.47
N MET A 394 -22.63 -14.63 22.69
CA MET A 394 -23.20 -13.96 23.87
C MET A 394 -22.83 -12.46 23.96
N GLY A 395 -22.18 -11.90 22.94
CA GLY A 395 -21.75 -10.50 22.91
C GLY A 395 -20.48 -10.24 23.73
N LYS A 396 -19.64 -11.26 23.89
CA LYS A 396 -18.32 -11.17 24.53
C LYS A 396 -17.25 -11.48 23.50
N ASP A 397 -17.02 -10.53 22.61
CA ASP A 397 -16.17 -10.61 21.43
C ASP A 397 -14.80 -9.94 21.63
N ASP A 398 -14.58 -9.29 22.77
CA ASP A 398 -13.35 -8.60 23.13
C ASP A 398 -12.35 -9.55 23.85
N PRO A 399 -11.24 -9.98 23.24
CA PRO A 399 -10.24 -10.75 23.97
C PRO A 399 -9.50 -9.86 24.97
N CYS A 400 -9.30 -10.34 26.19
CA CYS A 400 -8.57 -9.62 27.21
C CYS A 400 -7.14 -9.29 26.74
N ASN A 401 -6.77 -8.00 26.77
CA ASN A 401 -5.45 -7.48 26.38
C ASN A 401 -4.25 -8.15 27.07
N VAL A 402 -4.42 -8.83 28.20
CA VAL A 402 -3.33 -9.58 28.87
C VAL A 402 -3.25 -11.03 28.38
N CYS A 403 -4.34 -11.58 27.83
CA CYS A 403 -4.35 -12.93 27.27
C CYS A 403 -3.88 -12.98 25.81
N VAL A 404 -3.93 -11.85 25.10
CA VAL A 404 -3.48 -11.72 23.70
C VAL A 404 -2.10 -11.08 23.53
N ARG A 405 -1.52 -10.59 24.64
CA ARG A 405 -0.08 -10.33 24.76
C ARG A 405 0.60 -11.61 25.17
#